data_AF-A0A840LA19-F1
#
_entry.id   AF-A0A840LA19-F1
#
_cell.length_a   1.000
_cell.length_b   1.000
_cell.length_c   1.000
_cell.angle_alpha   90.00
_cell.angle_beta   90.00
_cell.angle_gamma   90.00
#
_symmetry.space_group_name_H-M   'P 1'
#
loop_
_entity.id
_entity.type
_entity.pdbx_description
1 polymer ?
#
loop_
_entity_poly.entity_id
_entity_poly.type
_entity_poly.pdbx_seq_one_letter_code
_entity_poly.pdbx_strand_id
1 'polypeptide(L)'
;MNAQRRFVSAAEMAVLEAQLPAGMAEGMRDLALCLYEALVLVDVRAGQPAPTDTWLAQLGTWTQQVLAQMQHLAQEMGGRGGIYIAKGLIAQLSVRDREMCGKFRGNNYRELAHEYSLTEMRVRQIVDAWQREQFAARQARLPGLEEN
;
A
#
# COMPACT_ATOMS: atom_id res chain seq x y z
N MET A 1 -7.33 -29.14 14.40
CA MET A 1 -7.47 -28.02 15.37
C MET A 1 -7.61 -26.74 14.57
N ASN A 2 -8.76 -26.07 14.66
CA ASN A 2 -9.00 -24.80 13.97
C ASN A 2 -8.27 -23.72 14.76
N ALA A 3 -7.10 -23.27 14.30
CA ALA A 3 -6.43 -22.14 14.92
C ALA A 3 -7.35 -20.93 14.78
N GLN A 4 -7.86 -20.43 15.90
CA GLN A 4 -8.76 -19.29 15.93
C GLN A 4 -8.08 -18.12 15.21
N ARG A 5 -8.74 -17.57 14.19
CA ARG A 5 -8.21 -16.46 13.40
C ARG A 5 -7.97 -15.29 14.37
N ARG A 6 -6.73 -14.83 14.47
CA ARG A 6 -6.38 -13.66 15.30
C ARG A 6 -7.14 -12.44 14.80
N PHE A 7 -7.55 -11.59 15.73
CA PHE A 7 -8.27 -10.34 15.48
C PHE A 7 -7.75 -9.26 16.42
N VAL A 8 -7.99 -8.00 16.09
CA VAL A 8 -7.73 -6.86 16.98
C VAL A 8 -9.01 -6.54 17.74
N SER A 9 -8.94 -6.49 19.05
CA SER A 9 -10.09 -6.15 19.90
C SER A 9 -10.36 -4.64 19.89
N ALA A 10 -11.58 -4.25 20.32
CA ALA A 10 -11.93 -2.85 20.47
C ALA A 10 -11.04 -2.12 21.49
N ALA A 11 -10.62 -2.80 22.57
CA ALA A 11 -9.76 -2.22 23.60
C ALA A 11 -8.34 -1.95 23.07
N GLU A 12 -7.81 -2.85 22.25
CA GLU A 12 -6.52 -2.64 21.57
C GLU A 12 -6.64 -1.50 20.55
N MET A 13 -7.72 -1.47 19.76
CA MET A 13 -7.92 -0.42 18.76
C MET A 13 -8.06 0.98 19.38
N ALA A 14 -8.71 1.08 20.55
CA ALA A 14 -8.88 2.33 21.26
C ALA A 14 -7.55 3.03 21.61
N VAL A 15 -6.45 2.27 21.77
CA VAL A 15 -5.11 2.83 22.06
C VAL A 15 -4.58 3.67 20.90
N LEU A 16 -4.84 3.25 19.65
CA LEU A 16 -4.52 4.04 18.47
C LEU A 16 -5.50 5.21 18.35
N GLU A 17 -6.81 4.94 18.41
CA GLU A 17 -7.84 5.95 18.14
C GLU A 17 -7.75 7.15 19.06
N ALA A 18 -7.38 6.95 20.33
CA ALA A 18 -7.20 8.02 21.31
C ALA A 18 -6.08 9.03 20.94
N GLN A 19 -5.16 8.65 20.05
CA GLN A 19 -4.01 9.47 19.66
C GLN A 19 -4.09 9.99 18.23
N LEU A 20 -5.12 9.62 17.48
CA LEU A 20 -5.31 10.09 16.11
C LEU A 20 -5.68 11.58 16.09
N PRO A 21 -5.05 12.40 15.22
CA PRO A 21 -5.40 13.81 15.09
C PRO A 21 -6.84 14.02 14.61
N ALA A 22 -7.50 15.07 15.10
CA ALA A 22 -8.75 15.53 14.52
C ALA A 22 -8.51 16.13 13.12
N GLY A 23 -9.48 15.97 12.21
CA GLY A 23 -9.44 16.61 10.89
C GLY A 23 -8.44 16.01 9.91
N MET A 24 -8.07 14.73 10.07
CA MET A 24 -7.26 14.01 9.09
C MET A 24 -7.89 14.05 7.69
N ALA A 25 -7.04 14.08 6.67
CA ALA A 25 -7.46 13.94 5.28
C ALA A 25 -8.15 12.57 5.04
N GLU A 26 -9.00 12.52 4.02
CA GLU A 26 -9.75 11.32 3.65
C GLU A 26 -8.83 10.09 3.47
N GLY A 27 -9.24 8.95 4.02
CA GLY A 27 -8.49 7.69 3.95
C GLY A 27 -7.28 7.58 4.89
N MET A 28 -6.79 8.67 5.49
CA MET A 28 -5.64 8.62 6.41
C MET A 28 -5.95 7.84 7.69
N ARG A 29 -7.20 7.92 8.18
CA ARG A 29 -7.65 7.09 9.31
C ARG A 29 -7.56 5.61 8.95
N ASP A 30 -8.08 5.20 7.81
CA ASP A 30 -8.07 3.80 7.38
C ASP A 30 -6.65 3.28 7.17
N LEU A 31 -5.76 4.13 6.64
CA LEU A 31 -4.34 3.80 6.52
C LEU A 31 -3.70 3.56 7.90
N ALA A 32 -3.97 4.42 8.89
CA ALA A 32 -3.47 4.25 10.25
C ALA A 32 -3.92 2.91 10.85
N LEU A 33 -5.22 2.62 10.72
CA LEU A 33 -5.83 1.39 11.21
C LEU A 33 -5.18 0.16 10.55
N CYS A 34 -4.99 0.17 9.23
CA CYS A 34 -4.37 -0.93 8.51
C CYS A 34 -2.92 -1.21 8.96
N LEU A 35 -2.11 -0.16 9.13
CA LEU A 35 -0.72 -0.30 9.58
C LEU A 35 -0.66 -0.84 11.01
N TYR A 36 -1.53 -0.35 11.88
CA TYR A 36 -1.60 -0.77 13.27
C TYR A 36 -2.11 -2.21 13.43
N GLU A 37 -3.18 -2.58 12.73
CA GLU A 37 -3.70 -3.95 12.76
C GLU A 37 -2.64 -4.96 12.36
N ALA A 38 -1.84 -4.66 11.33
CA ALA A 38 -0.77 -5.54 10.88
C ALA A 38 0.25 -5.83 12.00
N LEU A 39 0.59 -4.83 12.81
CA LEU A 39 1.52 -4.97 13.95
C LEU A 39 0.88 -5.75 15.10
N VAL A 40 -0.40 -5.50 15.40
CA VAL A 40 -1.09 -6.21 16.48
C VAL A 40 -1.27 -7.69 16.13
N LEU A 41 -1.71 -8.01 14.91
CA LEU A 41 -2.05 -9.39 14.50
C LEU A 41 -0.85 -10.35 14.47
N VAL A 42 0.38 -9.84 14.30
CA VAL A 42 1.58 -10.68 14.35
C VAL A 42 1.92 -11.12 15.77
N ASP A 43 1.53 -10.34 16.77
CA ASP A 43 1.75 -10.68 18.18
C ASP A 43 0.79 -11.78 18.64
N VAL A 44 1.26 -12.61 19.58
CA VAL A 44 0.46 -13.70 20.15
C VAL A 44 -0.61 -13.20 21.12
N ARG A 45 -0.47 -11.97 21.62
CA ARG A 45 -1.38 -11.34 22.59
C ARG A 45 -2.61 -10.71 21.96
N ALA A 46 -2.68 -10.63 20.63
CA ALA A 46 -3.79 -10.01 19.91
C ALA A 46 -5.16 -10.56 20.30
N GLY A 47 -6.15 -9.67 20.39
CA GLY A 47 -7.53 -10.00 20.70
C GLY A 47 -7.86 -9.95 22.18
N GLN A 48 -6.98 -9.37 23.02
CA GLN A 48 -7.24 -9.23 24.45
C GLN A 48 -8.30 -8.15 24.72
N PRO A 49 -9.46 -8.50 25.32
CA PRO A 49 -10.52 -7.53 25.61
C PRO A 49 -10.13 -6.52 26.71
N ALA A 50 -9.10 -6.84 27.50
CA ALA A 50 -8.53 -5.99 28.53
C ALA A 50 -6.99 -6.12 28.51
N PRO A 51 -6.30 -5.35 27.67
CA PRO A 51 -4.85 -5.37 27.57
C PRO A 51 -4.16 -5.08 28.91
N THR A 52 -3.14 -5.88 29.26
CA THR A 52 -2.31 -5.65 30.45
C THR A 52 -1.37 -4.45 30.27
N ASP A 53 -0.75 -3.95 31.35
CA ASP A 53 0.17 -2.79 31.29
C ASP A 53 1.32 -2.98 30.29
N THR A 54 1.93 -4.17 30.27
CA THR A 54 3.00 -4.47 29.31
C THR A 54 2.50 -4.55 27.87
N TRP A 55 1.25 -4.95 27.68
CA TRP A 55 0.63 -4.97 26.37
C TRP A 55 0.23 -3.56 25.92
N LEU A 56 -0.41 -2.78 26.79
CA LEU A 56 -0.73 -1.37 26.57
C LEU A 56 0.51 -0.55 26.21
N ALA A 57 1.64 -0.77 26.89
CA ALA A 57 2.90 -0.10 26.58
C ALA A 57 3.38 -0.41 25.15
N GLN A 58 3.30 -1.69 24.73
CA GLN A 58 3.67 -2.10 23.38
C GLN A 58 2.71 -1.53 22.32
N LEU A 59 1.40 -1.60 22.59
CA LEU A 59 0.36 -1.01 21.74
C LEU A 59 0.60 0.50 21.56
N GLY A 60 0.94 1.21 22.64
CA GLY A 60 1.30 2.63 22.62
C GLY A 60 2.56 2.91 21.79
N THR A 61 3.58 2.06 21.90
CA THR A 61 4.80 2.17 21.08
C THR A 61 4.49 2.02 19.60
N TRP A 62 3.64 1.07 19.22
CA TRP A 62 3.22 0.91 17.82
C TRP A 62 2.31 2.03 17.34
N THR A 63 1.45 2.59 18.20
CA THR A 63 0.70 3.81 17.86
C THR A 63 1.66 4.94 17.47
N GLN A 64 2.70 5.19 18.28
CA GLN A 64 3.70 6.22 17.99
C GLN A 64 4.47 5.93 16.69
N GLN A 65 4.82 4.67 16.45
CA GLN A 65 5.46 4.25 15.20
C GLN A 65 4.56 4.51 13.98
N VAL A 66 3.29 4.14 14.03
CA VAL A 66 2.33 4.35 12.94
C VAL A 66 2.16 5.84 12.65
N LEU A 67 2.01 6.68 13.68
CA LEU A 67 1.93 8.13 13.51
C LEU A 67 3.18 8.71 12.85
N ALA A 68 4.37 8.27 13.26
CA ALA A 68 5.63 8.69 12.65
C ALA A 68 5.72 8.26 11.16
N GLN A 69 5.32 7.02 10.84
CA GLN A 69 5.27 6.53 9.46
C GLN A 69 4.28 7.34 8.60
N MET A 70 3.09 7.63 9.12
CA MET A 70 2.10 8.44 8.42
C MET A 70 2.60 9.86 8.16
N GLN A 71 3.23 10.49 9.16
CA GLN A 71 3.79 11.82 9.03
C GLN A 71 4.88 11.85 7.94
N HIS A 72 5.76 10.86 7.93
CA HIS A 72 6.81 10.75 6.91
C HIS A 72 6.22 10.50 5.52
N LEU A 73 5.22 9.61 5.38
CA LEU A 73 4.50 9.38 4.12
C LEU A 73 3.84 10.67 3.61
N ALA A 74 3.20 11.44 4.49
CA ALA A 74 2.58 12.70 4.13
C ALA A 74 3.60 13.75 3.65
N GLN A 75 4.77 13.82 4.29
CA GLN A 75 5.86 14.73 3.90
C GLN A 75 6.48 14.37 2.56
N GLU A 76 6.76 13.08 2.35
CA GLU A 76 7.47 12.63 1.16
C GLU A 76 6.56 12.46 -0.05
N MET A 77 5.34 11.95 0.15
CA MET A 77 4.44 11.54 -0.92
C MET A 77 3.19 12.41 -1.02
N GLY A 78 2.99 13.34 -0.09
CA GLY A 78 1.88 14.29 -0.13
C GLY A 78 1.87 15.11 -1.42
N GLY A 79 0.69 15.36 -1.96
CA GLY A 79 0.52 16.18 -3.18
C GLY A 79 0.99 15.55 -4.49
N ARG A 80 1.64 14.36 -4.48
CA ARG A 80 2.15 13.69 -5.69
C ARG A 80 1.07 12.98 -6.54
N GLY A 81 -0.21 13.14 -6.22
CA GLY A 81 -1.32 12.36 -6.78
C GLY A 81 -1.52 11.02 -6.07
N GLY A 82 -2.68 10.38 -6.24
CA GLY A 82 -3.08 9.20 -5.46
C GLY A 82 -2.18 7.97 -5.64
N ILE A 83 -1.79 7.34 -4.52
CA ILE A 83 -1.07 6.05 -4.49
C ILE A 83 -2.07 4.93 -4.77
N TYR A 84 -1.76 4.05 -5.73
CA TYR A 84 -2.54 2.83 -5.96
C TYR A 84 -2.04 1.69 -5.08
N ILE A 85 -2.91 1.16 -4.21
CA ILE A 85 -2.67 -0.05 -3.41
C ILE A 85 -3.32 -1.24 -4.13
N ALA A 86 -2.51 -2.13 -4.71
CA ALA A 86 -3.01 -3.32 -5.38
C ALA A 86 -3.49 -4.39 -4.37
N LYS A 87 -4.31 -5.36 -4.81
CA LYS A 87 -4.74 -6.54 -4.01
C LYS A 87 -3.60 -7.56 -3.73
N GLY A 88 -2.37 -7.09 -3.63
CA GLY A 88 -1.15 -7.87 -3.39
C GLY A 88 0.08 -6.96 -3.41
N LEU A 89 1.18 -7.41 -2.79
CA LEU A 89 2.41 -6.62 -2.70
C LEU A 89 3.03 -6.33 -4.08
N ILE A 90 2.71 -7.16 -5.08
CA ILE A 90 3.11 -7.00 -6.48
C ILE A 90 1.88 -6.62 -7.29
N ALA A 91 1.89 -5.42 -7.86
CA ALA A 91 0.91 -5.01 -8.86
C ALA A 91 1.26 -5.66 -10.20
N GLN A 92 0.83 -6.91 -10.41
CA GLN A 92 0.89 -7.50 -11.75
C GLN A 92 -0.09 -6.78 -12.66
N LEU A 93 0.35 -6.42 -13.87
CA LEU A 93 -0.54 -5.90 -14.90
C LEU A 93 -1.61 -6.92 -15.23
N SER A 94 -2.88 -6.50 -15.09
CA SER A 94 -4.01 -7.33 -15.52
C SER A 94 -4.00 -7.52 -17.05
N VAL A 95 -4.79 -8.49 -17.54
CA VAL A 95 -4.96 -8.70 -18.99
C VAL A 95 -5.44 -7.42 -19.68
N ARG A 96 -6.39 -6.72 -19.07
CA ARG A 96 -6.88 -5.41 -19.56
C ARG A 96 -5.77 -4.37 -19.62
N ASP A 97 -4.95 -4.30 -18.58
CA ASP A 97 -3.85 -3.31 -18.51
C ASP A 97 -2.80 -3.60 -19.60
N ARG A 98 -2.51 -4.88 -19.89
CA ARG A 98 -1.63 -5.28 -21.01
C ARG A 98 -2.21 -4.93 -22.36
N GLU A 99 -3.51 -5.15 -22.57
CA GLU A 99 -4.21 -4.74 -23.79
C GLU A 99 -4.13 -3.23 -24.00
N MET A 100 -4.40 -2.45 -22.94
CA MET A 100 -4.28 -1.00 -22.95
C MET A 100 -2.86 -0.55 -23.30
N CYS A 101 -1.83 -1.17 -22.69
CA CYS A 101 -0.43 -0.89 -23.02
C CYS A 101 -0.10 -1.22 -24.49
N GLY A 102 -0.71 -2.26 -25.07
CA GLY A 102 -0.56 -2.56 -26.50
C GLY A 102 -1.09 -1.45 -27.43
N LYS A 103 -2.03 -0.63 -26.95
CA LYS A 103 -2.59 0.53 -27.69
C LYS A 103 -1.87 1.86 -27.38
N PHE A 104 -0.83 1.85 -26.55
CA PHE A 104 -0.11 3.06 -26.17
C PHE A 104 0.81 3.55 -27.29
N ARG A 105 0.68 4.82 -27.68
CA ARG A 105 1.41 5.47 -28.78
C ARG A 105 2.44 6.51 -28.33
N GLY A 106 2.66 6.65 -27.01
CA GLY A 106 3.63 7.59 -26.43
C GLY A 106 2.99 8.85 -25.83
N ASN A 107 1.85 9.30 -26.33
CA ASN A 107 1.23 10.56 -25.90
C ASN A 107 -0.32 10.49 -25.74
N ASN A 108 -0.93 9.33 -25.97
CA ASN A 108 -2.40 9.17 -26.00
C ASN A 108 -3.03 8.82 -24.64
N TYR A 109 -2.48 9.33 -23.53
CA TYR A 109 -2.95 9.01 -22.17
C TYR A 109 -4.43 9.31 -21.95
N ARG A 110 -4.91 10.45 -22.45
CA ARG A 110 -6.31 10.88 -22.33
C ARG A 110 -7.28 9.99 -23.11
N GLU A 111 -6.87 9.54 -24.30
CA GLU A 111 -7.67 8.62 -25.11
C GLU A 111 -7.85 7.28 -24.38
N LEU A 112 -6.75 6.72 -23.88
CA LEU A 112 -6.76 5.46 -23.13
C LEU A 112 -7.55 5.58 -21.82
N ALA A 113 -7.47 6.74 -21.15
CA ALA A 113 -8.25 7.00 -19.94
C ALA A 113 -9.75 6.91 -20.22
N HIS A 114 -10.20 7.52 -21.31
CA HIS A 114 -11.60 7.46 -21.73
C HIS A 114 -12.01 6.06 -22.18
N GLU A 115 -11.22 5.39 -23.04
CA GLU A 115 -11.52 4.06 -23.58
C GLU A 115 -11.64 3.00 -22.47
N TYR A 116 -10.78 3.04 -21.46
CA TYR A 116 -10.72 2.04 -20.39
C TYR A 116 -11.43 2.46 -19.10
N SER A 117 -12.11 3.61 -19.11
CA SER A 117 -12.77 4.19 -17.92
C SER A 117 -11.83 4.31 -16.72
N LEU A 118 -10.64 4.87 -16.96
CA LEU A 118 -9.59 5.12 -15.98
C LEU A 118 -9.30 6.61 -15.87
N THR A 119 -8.67 7.03 -14.78
CA THR A 119 -8.07 8.37 -14.72
C THR A 119 -6.80 8.41 -15.56
N GLU A 120 -6.46 9.57 -16.14
CA GLU A 120 -5.19 9.73 -16.86
C GLU A 120 -3.97 9.34 -16.00
N MET A 121 -4.03 9.65 -14.70
CA MET A 121 -2.99 9.25 -13.75
C MET A 121 -2.86 7.73 -13.66
N ARG A 122 -3.99 7.01 -13.60
CA ARG A 122 -3.97 5.54 -13.55
C ARG A 122 -3.42 4.94 -14.83
N VAL A 123 -3.73 5.53 -15.99
CA VAL A 123 -3.14 5.13 -17.27
C VAL A 123 -1.62 5.32 -17.26
N ARG A 124 -1.13 6.46 -16.76
CA ARG A 124 0.32 6.73 -16.63
C ARG A 124 1.01 5.68 -15.77
N GLN A 125 0.49 5.40 -14.58
CA GLN A 125 1.05 4.37 -13.68
C GLN A 125 1.14 2.98 -14.34
N ILE A 126 0.10 2.59 -15.08
CA ILE A 126 0.05 1.31 -15.79
C ILE A 126 1.12 1.27 -16.91
N VAL A 127 1.20 2.34 -17.72
CA VAL A 127 2.21 2.45 -18.77
C VAL A 127 3.63 2.43 -18.20
N ASP A 128 3.88 3.15 -17.10
CA ASP A 128 5.19 3.20 -16.44
C ASP A 128 5.60 1.83 -15.85
N ALA A 129 4.65 1.09 -15.29
CA ALA A 129 4.88 -0.28 -14.83
C ALA A 129 5.23 -1.21 -16.01
N TRP A 130 4.45 -1.14 -17.09
CA TRP A 130 4.70 -1.93 -18.30
C TRP A 130 6.05 -1.61 -18.96
N GLN A 131 6.41 -0.33 -19.07
CA GLN A 131 7.70 0.07 -19.64
C GLN A 131 8.85 -0.47 -18.79
N ARG A 132 8.78 -0.38 -17.46
CA ARG A 132 9.79 -0.96 -16.56
C ARG A 132 9.95 -2.46 -16.76
N GLU A 133 8.85 -3.20 -16.90
CA GLU A 133 8.90 -4.64 -17.20
C GLU A 133 9.59 -4.92 -18.55
N GLN A 134 9.26 -4.14 -19.60
CA GLN A 134 9.88 -4.29 -20.92
C GLN A 134 11.38 -3.97 -20.89
N PHE A 135 11.79 -2.92 -20.16
CA PHE A 135 13.21 -2.58 -20.01
C PHE A 135 13.98 -3.67 -19.26
N ALA A 136 13.44 -4.17 -18.15
CA ALA A 136 14.06 -5.26 -17.39
C ALA A 136 14.22 -6.54 -18.23
N ALA A 137 13.18 -6.92 -18.99
CA ALA A 137 13.21 -8.09 -19.87
C ALA A 137 14.24 -7.96 -21.00
N ARG A 138 14.52 -6.75 -21.47
CA ARG A 138 15.54 -6.47 -22.51
C ARG A 138 16.96 -6.44 -21.94
N GLN A 139 17.15 -5.91 -20.73
CA GLN A 139 18.46 -5.93 -20.06
C GLN A 139 18.91 -7.35 -19.72
N ALA A 140 17.98 -8.24 -19.33
CA ALA A 140 18.26 -9.65 -19.09
C ALA A 140 18.60 -10.46 -20.37
N ARG A 141 18.58 -9.84 -21.55
CA ARG A 141 18.84 -10.46 -22.85
C ARG A 141 20.02 -9.86 -23.60
N LEU A 142 20.89 -9.07 -22.95
CA LEU A 142 22.12 -8.58 -23.58
C LEU A 142 23.07 -9.76 -23.86
N PRO A 143 23.29 -10.15 -25.13
CA PRO A 143 24.34 -11.10 -25.46
C PRO A 143 25.69 -10.41 -25.31
N GLY A 144 26.58 -10.93 -24.46
CA GLY A 144 27.94 -10.39 -24.27
C GLY A 144 28.33 -9.97 -22.85
N LEU A 145 27.55 -10.30 -21.81
CA LEU A 145 27.97 -10.27 -20.40
C LEU A 145 28.09 -11.68 -19.83
N GLU A 146 28.64 -12.62 -20.60
CA GLU A 146 29.22 -13.83 -20.02
C GLU A 146 30.61 -13.45 -19.51
N GLU A 147 30.83 -13.73 -18.23
CA GLU A 147 32.01 -13.38 -17.46
C GLU A 147 33.31 -13.80 -18.16
N ASN A 148 34.28 -12.89 -18.19
CA ASN A 148 35.70 -13.23 -18.17
C ASN A 148 36.19 -13.07 -16.73
#